data_AF-A0A4Y2MNZ0-F1
#
_entry.id   AF-A0A4Y2MNZ0-F1
#
_cell.length_a   1.000
_cell.length_b   1.000
_cell.length_c   1.000
_cell.angle_alpha   90.00
_cell.angle_beta   90.00
_cell.angle_gamma   90.00
#
_symmetry.space_group_name_H-M   'P 1'
#
loop_
_entity.id
_entity.type
_entity.pdbx_description
1 polymer ?
#
loop_
_entity_poly.entity_id
_entity_poly.type
_entity_poly.pdbx_seq_one_letter_code
_entity_poly.pdbx_strand_id
1 'polypeptide(L)'
;MLPATHQVFHPFGFASPVMLCPKLMLQKTWKLSLGWDEEITGSLREEFFQWFRELEALKEVRVPRWINITPDATKKFFMHTFCNASKDEYADVSYLL
;
A
#
# COMPACT_ATOMS: atom_id res chain seq x y z
N MET A 1 10.52 11.92 -6.68
CA MET A 1 9.28 11.27 -6.18
C MET A 1 9.42 9.75 -6.13
N LEU A 2 9.73 9.11 -7.27
CA LEU A 2 9.86 7.66 -7.44
C LEU A 2 10.91 6.93 -6.57
N PRO A 3 12.11 7.49 -6.30
CA PRO A 3 13.09 6.78 -5.48
C PRO A 3 12.60 6.58 -4.04
N ALA A 4 11.87 7.55 -3.49
CA ALA A 4 11.33 7.47 -2.14
C ALA A 4 10.16 6.48 -2.03
N THR A 5 9.31 6.37 -3.06
CA THR A 5 8.22 5.37 -3.08
C THR A 5 8.76 3.95 -3.23
N HIS A 6 9.83 3.76 -4.00
CA HIS A 6 10.48 2.45 -4.15
C HIS A 6 11.34 2.05 -2.94
N GLN A 7 11.66 2.98 -2.03
CA GLN A 7 12.34 2.67 -0.76
C GLN A 7 11.40 2.02 0.27
N VAL A 8 10.08 2.10 0.07
CA VAL A 8 9.09 1.44 0.93
C VAL A 8 9.01 -0.04 0.54
N PHE A 9 10.00 -0.82 0.99
CA PHE A 9 10.09 -2.26 0.74
C PHE A 9 9.16 -3.04 1.69
N HIS A 10 8.22 -3.81 1.13
CA HIS A 10 7.22 -4.56 1.89
C HIS A 10 7.29 -6.07 1.63
N PRO A 11 8.14 -6.83 2.35
CA PRO A 11 8.26 -8.28 2.15
C PRO A 11 6.97 -9.06 2.46
N PHE A 12 6.03 -8.47 3.21
CA PHE A 12 4.75 -9.10 3.57
C PHE A 12 3.51 -8.31 3.12
N GLY A 13 3.68 -7.25 2.30
CA GLY A 13 2.55 -6.48 1.78
C GLY A 13 1.78 -5.61 2.79
N PHE A 14 2.21 -5.51 4.05
CA PHE A 14 1.45 -4.76 5.07
C PHE A 14 1.25 -3.26 4.80
N ALA A 15 2.18 -2.59 4.13
CA ALA A 15 1.96 -1.22 3.68
C ALA A 15 1.45 -1.14 2.23
N SER A 16 1.11 -2.26 1.59
CA SER A 16 0.46 -2.25 0.28
C SER A 16 -0.73 -1.29 0.24
N PRO A 17 -1.60 -1.20 1.28
CA PRO A 17 -2.71 -0.25 1.29
C PRO A 17 -2.27 1.22 1.21
N VAL A 18 -1.20 1.61 1.89
CA VAL A 18 -0.71 3.01 1.87
C VAL A 18 0.17 3.30 0.66
N MET A 19 0.59 2.28 -0.08
CA MET A 19 1.29 2.41 -1.35
C MET A 19 0.33 2.72 -2.51
N LEU A 20 -0.98 2.73 -2.30
CA LEU A 20 -1.95 3.10 -3.31
C LEU A 20 -1.83 4.59 -3.70
N CYS A 21 -1.86 5.48 -2.72
CA CYS A 21 -1.75 6.93 -2.94
C CYS A 21 -0.57 7.32 -3.85
N PRO A 22 0.69 6.94 -3.55
CA PRO A 22 1.82 7.32 -4.39
C PRO A 22 1.77 6.71 -5.79
N LYS A 23 1.15 5.54 -5.99
CA LYS A 23 0.93 4.95 -7.31
C LYS A 23 -0.07 5.77 -8.13
N LEU A 24 -1.17 6.23 -7.53
CA LEU A 24 -2.12 7.11 -8.19
C LEU A 24 -1.48 8.46 -8.54
N MET A 25 -0.64 9.00 -7.66
CA MET A 25 0.12 10.21 -7.94
C MET A 25 1.09 10.04 -9.11
N LEU A 26 1.77 8.89 -9.19
CA LEU A 26 2.61 8.55 -10.33
C LEU A 26 1.79 8.47 -11.63
N GLN A 27 0.60 7.87 -11.60
CA GLN A 27 -0.30 7.87 -12.76
C GLN A 27 -0.73 9.30 -13.16
N LYS A 28 -0.99 10.19 -12.19
CA LYS A 28 -1.27 11.61 -12.46
C LYS A 28 -0.08 12.28 -13.15
N THR A 29 1.16 12.03 -12.72
CA THR A 29 2.35 12.60 -13.38
C THR A 29 2.48 12.16 -14.84
N TRP A 30 2.17 10.89 -15.15
CA TRP A 30 2.20 10.40 -16.53
C TRP A 30 1.15 11.08 -17.41
N LYS A 31 -0.05 11.33 -16.89
CA LYS A 31 -1.11 12.07 -17.61
C LYS A 31 -0.72 13.53 -17.90
N LEU A 32 0.16 14.10 -17.07
CA LEU A 32 0.71 15.45 -17.25
C LEU A 32 1.99 15.47 -18.10
N SER A 33 2.39 14.32 -18.66
CA SER A 33 3.62 14.14 -19.43
C SER A 33 4.89 14.59 -18.69
N LEU A 34 4.87 14.55 -17.35
CA LEU A 34 6.03 14.87 -16.54
C LEU A 34 7.05 13.73 -16.60
N GLY A 35 8.31 14.10 -16.77
CA GLY A 35 9.45 13.18 -16.68
C GLY A 35 9.60 12.57 -15.29
N TRP A 36 10.29 11.43 -15.21
CA TRP A 36 10.48 10.68 -13.96
C TRP A 36 11.33 11.44 -12.94
N ASP A 37 12.21 12.32 -13.42
CA ASP A 37 13.11 13.17 -12.65
C ASP A 37 12.66 14.64 -12.59
N GLU A 38 11.53 14.98 -13.21
CA GLU A 38 11.02 16.34 -13.18
C GLU A 38 10.41 16.67 -11.81
N GLU A 39 10.62 17.92 -11.37
CA GLU A 39 10.01 18.39 -10.14
C GLU A 39 8.49 18.48 -10.29
N ILE A 40 7.78 17.75 -9.43
CA ILE A 40 6.36 17.96 -9.21
C ILE A 40 6.13 19.29 -8.48
N THR A 41 5.24 20.11 -9.02
CA THR A 41 4.91 21.45 -8.51
C THR A 41 3.45 21.54 -8.10
N GLY A 42 3.12 22.56 -7.30
CA GLY A 42 1.73 22.85 -6.90
C GLY A 42 1.11 21.76 -6.02
N SER A 43 -0.17 21.49 -6.24
CA SER A 43 -0.97 20.58 -5.39
C SER A 43 -0.42 19.16 -5.34
N LEU A 44 0.17 18.67 -6.44
CA LEU A 44 0.71 17.31 -6.50
C LEU A 44 1.95 17.16 -5.61
N ARG A 45 2.73 18.24 -5.44
CA ARG A 45 3.85 18.27 -4.49
C ARG A 45 3.35 18.20 -3.05
N GLU A 46 2.31 18.97 -2.73
CA GLU A 46 1.72 18.99 -1.38
C GLU A 46 1.12 17.64 -1.00
N GLU A 47 0.38 17.01 -1.92
CA GLU A 47 -0.17 15.65 -1.75
C GLU A 47 0.94 14.64 -1.46
N PHE A 48 2.10 14.78 -2.11
CA PHE A 48 3.20 13.83 -1.99
C PHE A 48 3.89 13.98 -0.63
N PHE A 49 4.18 15.21 -0.24
CA PHE A 49 4.78 15.47 1.07
C PHE A 49 3.82 15.12 2.21
N GLN A 50 2.51 15.27 2.02
CA GLN A 50 1.52 14.84 3.00
C GLN A 50 1.58 13.32 3.16
N TRP A 51 1.46 12.56 2.06
CA TRP A 51 1.61 11.11 2.08
C TRP A 51 2.94 10.67 2.73
N PHE A 52 4.05 11.32 2.37
CA PHE A 52 5.36 10.99 2.91
C PHE A 52 5.45 11.21 4.43
N ARG A 53 4.82 12.26 4.96
CA ARG A 53 4.73 12.48 6.42
C ARG A 53 3.88 11.42 7.11
N GLU A 54 2.79 11.00 6.48
CA GLU A 54 1.87 9.99 7.03
C GLU A 54 2.50 8.60 7.11
N LEU A 55 3.54 8.30 6.31
CA LEU A 55 4.30 7.05 6.42
C LEU A 55 4.87 6.80 7.81
N GLU A 56 5.17 7.86 8.58
CA GLU A 56 5.67 7.74 9.94
C GLU A 56 4.68 6.97 10.84
N ALA A 57 3.37 7.10 10.59
CA ALA A 57 2.34 6.39 11.33
C ALA A 57 2.42 4.86 11.17
N LEU A 58 3.04 4.35 10.11
CA LEU A 58 3.27 2.91 9.93
C LEU A 58 4.16 2.33 11.05
N LYS A 59 5.01 3.15 11.69
CA LYS A 59 5.85 2.70 12.81
C LYS A 59 5.04 2.30 14.03
N GLU A 60 3.82 2.82 14.15
CA GLU A 60 2.89 2.49 15.24
C GLU A 60 1.95 1.33 14.90
N VAL A 61 1.89 0.93 13.63
CA VAL A 61 1.05 -0.19 13.21
C VAL A 61 1.61 -1.49 13.80
N ARG A 62 0.76 -2.22 14.52
CA ARG A 62 1.04 -3.55 15.03
C ARG A 62 -0.01 -4.50 14.45
N VAL A 63 0.45 -5.49 13.69
CA VAL A 63 -0.41 -6.56 13.17
C VAL A 63 -0.14 -7.82 13.98
N PRO A 64 -0.97 -8.17 14.98
CA PRO A 64 -0.80 -9.39 15.73
C PRO A 64 -0.99 -10.59 14.79
N ARG A 65 0.06 -11.39 14.62
CA ARG A 65 0.05 -12.59 13.78
C ARG A 65 -0.13 -13.82 14.66
N TRP A 66 -1.37 -14.23 14.90
CA TRP A 66 -1.65 -15.53 15.49
C TRP A 66 -2.42 -16.39 14.50
N ILE A 67 -1.79 -17.47 14.07
CA ILE A 67 -2.45 -18.55 13.34
C ILE A 67 -2.50 -19.70 14.33
N ASN A 68 -3.68 -19.99 14.88
CA ASN A 68 -3.90 -21.01 15.90
C ASN A 68 -3.74 -22.44 15.33
N ILE A 69 -2.53 -22.76 14.84
CA ILE A 69 -2.14 -24.06 14.31
C ILE A 69 -1.60 -24.88 15.49
N THR A 70 -2.45 -25.70 16.09
CA THR A 70 -2.04 -26.68 17.10
C THR A 70 -2.11 -28.09 16.51
N PRO A 71 -1.27 -29.04 16.97
CA PRO A 71 -1.29 -30.43 16.49
C PRO A 71 -2.67 -31.12 16.61
N ASP A 72 -3.45 -30.76 17.62
CA ASP A 72 -4.84 -31.23 17.83
C ASP A 72 -5.90 -30.44 17.05
N ALA A 73 -5.52 -29.38 16.34
CA ALA A 73 -6.46 -28.59 15.55
C ALA A 73 -6.66 -29.22 14.18
N THR A 74 -7.58 -30.18 14.09
CA THR A 74 -8.37 -30.44 12.86
C THR A 74 -9.32 -29.27 12.57
N LYS A 75 -8.83 -28.02 12.63
CA LYS A 75 -9.64 -26.84 12.34
C LYS A 75 -9.67 -26.60 10.84
N LYS A 76 -10.87 -26.58 10.27
CA LYS A 76 -11.10 -26.08 8.91
C LYS A 76 -10.76 -24.59 8.90
N PHE A 77 -9.79 -24.21 8.10
CA PHE A 77 -9.49 -22.80 7.84
C PHE A 77 -10.24 -22.35 6.59
N PHE A 78 -10.71 -21.11 6.61
CA PHE A 78 -11.30 -20.48 5.44
C PHE A 78 -10.44 -19.29 5.03
N MET A 79 -10.05 -19.26 3.76
CA MET A 79 -9.41 -18.09 3.18
C MET A 79 -10.49 -17.18 2.62
N HIS A 80 -10.64 -16.01 3.22
CA HIS A 80 -11.57 -14.97 2.76
C HIS A 80 -10.78 -13.87 2.07
N THR A 81 -10.96 -13.75 0.75
CA THR A 81 -10.33 -12.70 -0.05
C THR A 81 -11.35 -11.61 -0.36
N PHE A 82 -11.00 -10.37 -0.06
CA PHE A 82 -11.76 -9.19 -0.44
C PHE A 82 -10.98 -8.46 -1.51
N CYS A 83 -11.62 -8.14 -2.63
CA CYS A 83 -11.01 -7.39 -3.72
C CYS A 83 -11.76 -6.08 -3.91
N ASN A 84 -11.04 -5.01 -4.25
CA ASN A 84 -11.66 -3.76 -4.64
C ASN A 84 -12.26 -3.90 -6.06
N ALA A 85 -13.29 -3.12 -6.37
CA ALA A 85 -13.84 -2.99 -7.73
C ALA A 85 -13.55 -1.61 -8.32
N SER A 86 -12.41 -1.02 -7.96
CA SER A 86 -12.02 0.30 -8.44
C SER A 86 -11.61 0.25 -9.91
N LYS A 87 -11.90 1.34 -10.64
CA LYS A 87 -11.47 1.51 -12.03
C LYS A 87 -10.03 2.02 -12.13
N ASP A 88 -9.52 2.60 -11.06
CA ASP A 88 -8.24 3.30 -11.06
C ASP A 88 -7.09 2.38 -10.58
N GLU A 89 -7.39 1.34 -9.81
CA GLU A 89 -6.40 0.40 -9.28
C GLU A 89 -7.05 -0.91 -8.82
N TYR A 90 -6.32 -2.02 -9.00
CA TYR A 90 -6.69 -3.32 -8.44
C TYR A 90 -5.92 -3.59 -7.16
N ALA A 91 -6.64 -3.88 -6.08
CA ALA A 91 -6.07 -4.33 -4.82
C ALA A 91 -6.96 -5.37 -4.16
N ASP A 92 -6.34 -6.33 -3.49
CA ASP A 92 -7.02 -7.35 -2.69
C ASP A 92 -6.37 -7.51 -1.32
N VAL A 93 -7.13 -8.07 -0.39
CA VAL A 93 -6.67 -8.48 0.93
C VAL A 93 -7.23 -9.86 1.26
N SER A 94 -6.36 -10.75 1.72
CA SER A 94 -6.70 -12.12 2.09
C SER A 94 -6.58 -12.31 3.59
N TYR A 95 -7.65 -12.80 4.22
CA TYR A 95 -7.70 -13.18 5.63
C TYR A 95 -7.81 -14.68 5.76
N LEU A 96 -7.11 -15.24 6.75
CA LEU A 96 -7.26 -16.63 7.17
C LEU A 96 -8.09 -16.64 8.46
N LEU A 97 -9.27 -17.27 8.41
CA LEU A 97 -10.21 -17.42 9.52
C LEU A 97 -10.28 -18.88 9.99
#